data_AF-A0A957W304-F1
#
_entry.id   AF-A0A957W304-F1
#
_cell.length_a   1.000
_cell.length_b   1.000
_cell.length_c   1.000
_cell.angle_alpha   90.00
_cell.angle_beta   90.00
_cell.angle_gamma   90.00
#
_symmetry.space_group_name_H-M   'P 1'
#
loop_
_entity.id
_entity.type
_entity.pdbx_description
1 polymer ?
#
loop_
_entity_poly.entity_id
_entity_poly.type
_entity_poly.pdbx_seq_one_letter_code
_entity_poly.pdbx_strand_id
1 'polypeptide(L)'
;LRRLDNRPSARRRRAGQQARQILATARKNPAAPEASIYRALAGYLTDQLDHPIAGMTSSQLATLLTEAGVTPDFIDRVRILLAQAEAGRFAPVNRSPEATTALLDKADNLLDDLELFFTRH
;
A
#
# COMPACT_ATOMS: atom_id res chain seq x y z
N LEU A 1 25.26 25.10 -12.38
CA LEU A 1 24.16 25.18 -11.39
C LEU A 1 23.64 23.78 -11.10
N ARG A 2 24.06 23.22 -9.96
CA ARG A 2 23.85 21.82 -9.52
C ARG A 2 22.41 21.69 -8.98
N ARG A 3 21.51 21.02 -9.72
CA ARG A 3 20.13 20.71 -9.28
C ARG A 3 20.19 19.63 -8.20
N LEU A 4 20.27 20.08 -6.95
CA LEU A 4 19.98 19.42 -5.68
C LEU A 4 19.50 17.95 -5.76
N ASP A 5 20.26 17.10 -5.07
CA ASP A 5 20.05 15.70 -4.70
C ASP A 5 18.78 15.45 -3.85
N ASN A 6 17.61 15.93 -4.30
CA ASN A 6 16.40 15.99 -3.48
C ASN A 6 15.21 15.19 -4.03
N ARG A 7 15.42 14.02 -4.65
CA ARG A 7 14.38 13.36 -5.46
C ARG A 7 13.80 12.07 -4.85
N PRO A 8 14.60 11.12 -4.33
CA PRO A 8 14.04 9.86 -3.84
C PRO A 8 13.39 10.00 -2.45
N SER A 9 14.04 10.66 -1.50
CA SER A 9 13.56 10.80 -0.11
C SER A 9 12.29 11.66 0.00
N ALA A 10 12.21 12.75 -0.76
CA ALA A 10 11.02 13.60 -0.80
C ALA A 10 9.82 12.89 -1.45
N ARG A 11 10.06 12.06 -2.48
CA ARG A 11 9.02 11.24 -3.14
C ARG A 11 8.49 10.19 -2.18
N ARG A 12 9.36 9.40 -1.54
CA ARG A 12 9.00 8.37 -0.56
C ARG A 12 8.16 8.94 0.60
N ARG A 13 8.55 10.10 1.14
CA ARG A 13 7.76 10.77 2.20
C ARG A 13 6.38 11.20 1.71
N ARG A 14 6.29 11.73 0.48
CA ARG A 14 5.00 12.11 -0.12
C ARG A 14 4.11 10.91 -0.37
N ALA A 15 4.70 9.77 -0.76
CA ALA A 15 3.96 8.53 -0.98
C ALA A 15 3.22 8.08 0.30
N GLY A 16 3.89 8.11 1.45
CA GLY A 16 3.27 7.80 2.75
C GLY A 16 2.13 8.76 3.09
N GLN A 17 2.36 10.08 2.94
CA GLN A 17 1.33 11.10 3.15
C GLN A 17 0.11 10.90 2.24
N GLN A 18 0.33 10.57 0.96
CA GLN A 18 -0.74 10.32 0.00
C GLN A 18 -1.52 9.05 0.35
N ALA A 19 -0.84 7.97 0.70
CA ALA A 19 -1.49 6.73 1.13
C ALA A 19 -2.37 6.96 2.36
N ARG A 20 -1.86 7.64 3.39
CA ARG A 20 -2.63 8.02 4.59
C ARG A 20 -3.85 8.88 4.23
N GLN A 21 -3.69 9.85 3.34
CA GLN A 21 -4.80 10.71 2.92
C GLN A 21 -5.90 9.92 2.19
N ILE A 22 -5.53 8.95 1.35
CA ILE A 22 -6.48 8.07 0.66
C ILE A 22 -7.25 7.22 1.67
N LEU A 23 -6.56 6.58 2.62
CA LEU A 23 -7.20 5.75 3.66
C LEU A 23 -8.12 6.57 4.56
N ALA A 24 -7.68 7.76 4.99
CA ALA A 24 -8.50 8.68 5.79
C ALA A 24 -9.77 9.15 5.04
N THR A 25 -9.66 9.36 3.73
CA THR A 25 -10.81 9.73 2.89
C THR A 25 -11.78 8.56 2.74
N ALA A 26 -11.26 7.35 2.51
CA ALA A 26 -12.05 6.13 2.43
C ALA A 26 -12.80 5.82 3.73
N ARG A 27 -12.19 6.14 4.88
CA ARG A 27 -12.85 6.00 6.20
C ARG A 27 -14.03 6.95 6.37
N LYS A 28 -13.94 8.17 5.85
CA LYS A 28 -15.04 9.16 5.92
C LYS A 28 -16.17 8.81 4.96
N ASN A 29 -15.84 8.30 3.78
CA ASN A 29 -16.78 7.99 2.72
C ASN A 29 -16.48 6.60 2.11
N PRO A 30 -16.90 5.50 2.75
CA PRO A 30 -16.53 4.14 2.38
C PRO A 30 -17.36 3.60 1.20
N ALA A 31 -17.44 4.34 0.09
CA ALA A 31 -18.16 3.90 -1.11
C ALA A 31 -17.46 2.72 -1.83
N ALA A 32 -16.11 2.73 -1.83
CA ALA A 32 -15.27 1.68 -2.43
C ALA A 32 -13.97 1.53 -1.62
N PRO A 33 -14.04 0.95 -0.40
CA PRO A 33 -12.89 0.87 0.50
C PRO A 33 -11.76 0.03 -0.11
N GLU A 34 -12.05 -1.07 -0.80
CA GLU A 34 -11.01 -1.92 -1.41
C GLU A 34 -10.24 -1.20 -2.52
N ALA A 35 -10.94 -0.47 -3.40
CA ALA A 35 -10.30 0.31 -4.44
C ALA A 35 -9.37 1.39 -3.85
N SER A 36 -9.79 1.99 -2.73
CA SER A 36 -9.00 3.00 -2.02
C SER A 36 -7.78 2.38 -1.33
N ILE A 37 -7.94 1.24 -0.67
CA ILE A 37 -6.84 0.49 -0.04
C ILE A 37 -5.82 0.05 -1.08
N TYR A 38 -6.26 -0.54 -2.19
CA TYR A 38 -5.37 -0.95 -3.28
C TYR A 38 -4.59 0.26 -3.82
N ARG A 39 -5.28 1.37 -4.09
CA ARG A 39 -4.63 2.60 -4.57
C ARG A 39 -3.60 3.14 -3.58
N ALA A 40 -3.91 3.14 -2.29
CA ALA A 40 -3.00 3.60 -1.24
C ALA A 40 -1.74 2.72 -1.17
N LEU A 41 -1.91 1.41 -1.02
CA LEU A 41 -0.79 0.48 -0.81
C LEU A 41 0.04 0.27 -2.09
N ALA A 42 -0.60 0.05 -3.24
CA ALA A 42 0.12 -0.14 -4.50
C ALA A 42 0.84 1.14 -4.93
N GLY A 43 0.23 2.32 -4.71
CA GLY A 43 0.86 3.61 -4.97
C GLY A 43 2.08 3.84 -4.07
N TYR A 44 1.95 3.58 -2.77
CA TYR A 44 3.05 3.66 -1.82
C TYR A 44 4.22 2.75 -2.22
N LEU A 45 3.96 1.47 -2.46
CA LEU A 45 4.98 0.50 -2.85
C LEU A 45 5.64 0.84 -4.18
N THR A 46 4.88 1.38 -5.15
CA THR A 46 5.44 1.87 -6.42
C THR A 46 6.48 2.96 -6.21
N ASP A 47 6.24 3.86 -5.27
CA ASP A 47 7.17 4.95 -4.96
C ASP A 47 8.36 4.50 -4.11
N GLN A 48 8.19 3.49 -3.24
CA GLN A 48 9.29 2.94 -2.44
C GLN A 48 10.27 2.11 -3.27
N LEU A 49 9.72 1.26 -4.14
CA LEU A 49 10.46 0.27 -4.93
C LEU A 49 10.86 0.80 -6.32
N ASP A 50 10.42 2.00 -6.67
CA ASP A 50 10.62 2.62 -7.99
C ASP A 50 10.16 1.74 -9.18
N HIS A 51 9.15 0.90 -8.94
CA HIS A 51 8.59 -0.02 -9.91
C HIS A 51 7.06 -0.03 -9.83
N PRO A 52 6.33 0.14 -10.95
CA PRO A 52 4.87 0.03 -10.94
C PRO A 52 4.41 -1.32 -10.40
N ILE A 53 3.60 -1.31 -9.34
CA ILE A 53 3.01 -2.52 -8.73
C ILE A 53 1.72 -2.93 -9.43
N ALA A 54 0.99 -1.97 -10.00
CA ALA A 54 -0.24 -2.25 -10.72
C ALA A 54 0.02 -3.20 -11.91
N GLY A 55 -0.73 -4.31 -11.96
CA GLY A 55 -0.58 -5.33 -13.00
C GLY A 55 0.50 -6.38 -12.74
N MET A 56 1.22 -6.29 -11.61
CA MET A 56 2.11 -7.37 -11.18
C MET A 56 1.33 -8.59 -10.68
N THR A 57 1.88 -9.78 -10.93
CA THR A 57 1.42 -10.98 -10.25
C THR A 57 1.85 -10.98 -8.79
N SER A 58 1.17 -11.79 -7.97
CA SER A 58 1.53 -12.01 -6.57
C SER A 58 2.97 -12.52 -6.39
N SER A 59 3.50 -13.29 -7.36
CA SER A 59 4.89 -13.78 -7.33
C SER A 59 5.90 -12.69 -7.70
N GLN A 60 5.60 -11.86 -8.70
CA GLN A 60 6.46 -10.71 -9.06
C GLN A 60 6.60 -9.72 -7.90
N LEU A 61 5.49 -9.42 -7.22
CA LEU A 61 5.51 -8.58 -6.02
C LEU A 61 6.36 -9.20 -4.91
N ALA A 62 6.24 -10.52 -4.68
CA ALA A 62 7.03 -11.23 -3.68
C ALA A 62 8.54 -11.15 -3.98
N THR A 63 8.94 -11.38 -5.24
CA THR A 63 10.34 -11.26 -5.67
C THR A 63 10.87 -9.86 -5.40
N LEU A 64 10.15 -8.81 -5.82
CA LEU A 64 10.60 -7.43 -5.65
C LEU A 64 10.73 -7.03 -4.16
N LEU A 65 9.80 -7.46 -3.31
CA LEU A 65 9.89 -7.21 -1.87
C LEU A 65 11.04 -8.00 -1.22
N THR A 66 11.31 -9.22 -1.69
CA THR A 66 12.45 -10.02 -1.22
C THR A 66 13.77 -9.35 -1.57
N GLU A 67 13.90 -8.83 -2.81
CA GLU A 67 15.07 -8.06 -3.25
C GLU A 67 15.26 -6.78 -2.44
N ALA A 68 14.17 -6.18 -1.96
CA ALA A 68 14.19 -5.04 -1.04
C ALA A 68 14.51 -5.42 0.42
N GLY A 69 14.71 -6.70 0.73
CA GLY A 69 15.06 -7.20 2.07
C GLY A 69 13.87 -7.40 3.01
N VAL A 70 12.64 -7.39 2.50
CA VAL A 70 11.43 -7.64 3.30
C VAL A 70 11.37 -9.11 3.68
N THR A 71 11.01 -9.42 4.93
CA THR A 71 10.92 -10.80 5.41
C THR A 71 9.73 -11.56 4.79
N PRO A 72 9.81 -12.90 4.65
CA PRO A 72 8.74 -13.70 4.06
C PRO A 72 7.38 -13.48 4.74
N ASP A 73 7.34 -13.47 6.07
CA ASP A 73 6.09 -13.23 6.82
C ASP A 73 5.47 -11.87 6.51
N PHE A 74 6.30 -10.84 6.30
CA PHE A 74 5.82 -9.52 5.97
C PHE A 74 5.36 -9.43 4.51
N ILE A 75 6.08 -10.08 3.60
CA ILE A 75 5.68 -10.23 2.19
C ILE A 75 4.29 -10.86 2.09
N ASP A 76 4.02 -11.92 2.86
CA ASP A 76 2.72 -12.59 2.82
C ASP A 76 1.59 -11.68 3.33
N ARG A 77 1.82 -10.89 4.39
CA ARG A 77 0.84 -9.89 4.84
C ARG A 77 0.51 -8.86 3.75
N VAL A 78 1.54 -8.36 3.06
CA VAL A 78 1.36 -7.42 1.93
C VAL A 78 0.56 -8.08 0.81
N ARG A 79 0.94 -9.30 0.40
CA ARG A 79 0.28 -10.03 -0.70
C ARG A 79 -1.19 -10.31 -0.40
N ILE A 80 -1.50 -10.78 0.80
CA ILE A 80 -2.87 -11.11 1.22
C ILE A 80 -3.75 -9.86 1.15
N LEU A 81 -3.32 -8.75 1.76
CA LEU A 81 -4.14 -7.55 1.82
C LEU A 81 -4.29 -6.89 0.44
N LEU A 82 -3.21 -6.84 -0.35
CA LEU A 82 -3.24 -6.25 -1.68
C LEU A 82 -4.12 -7.06 -2.64
N ALA A 83 -4.06 -8.40 -2.58
CA ALA A 83 -4.93 -9.27 -3.35
C ALA A 83 -6.41 -9.14 -2.93
N GLN A 84 -6.69 -9.07 -1.63
CA GLN A 84 -8.04 -8.83 -1.12
C GLN A 84 -8.61 -7.49 -1.64
N ALA A 85 -7.81 -6.43 -1.60
CA ALA A 85 -8.19 -5.10 -2.06
C ALA A 85 -8.35 -5.04 -3.59
N GLU A 86 -7.50 -5.74 -4.33
CA GLU A 86 -7.59 -5.84 -5.78
C GLU A 86 -8.86 -6.57 -6.23
N ALA A 87 -9.15 -7.72 -5.60
CA ALA A 87 -10.35 -8.49 -5.89
C ALA A 87 -11.63 -7.68 -5.61
N GLY A 88 -11.69 -6.99 -4.46
CA GLY A 88 -12.82 -6.16 -4.09
C GLY A 88 -13.05 -4.95 -5.01
N ARG A 89 -12.01 -4.50 -5.73
CA ARG A 89 -12.13 -3.44 -6.75
C ARG A 89 -12.95 -3.90 -7.97
N PHE A 90 -12.89 -5.17 -8.32
CA PHE A 90 -13.61 -5.74 -9.46
C PHE A 90 -14.92 -6.43 -9.06
N ALA A 91 -15.00 -6.93 -7.83
CA ALA A 91 -16.19 -7.53 -7.25
C ALA A 91 -16.44 -6.89 -5.87
N PRO A 92 -17.13 -5.73 -5.83
CA PRO A 92 -17.45 -5.07 -4.56
C PRO A 92 -18.22 -6.00 -3.64
N VAL A 93 -17.69 -6.22 -2.44
CA VAL A 93 -18.33 -7.06 -1.44
C VAL A 93 -19.20 -6.16 -0.57
N ASN A 94 -20.50 -6.47 -0.46
CA ASN A 94 -21.35 -5.80 0.51
C ASN A 94 -20.91 -6.22 1.92
N ARG A 95 -20.21 -5.33 2.62
CA ARG A 95 -19.71 -5.56 3.99
C ARG A 95 -20.49 -4.72 4.98
N SER A 96 -20.59 -5.23 6.21
CA SER A 96 -21.06 -4.41 7.32
C SER A 96 -20.11 -3.22 7.56
N PRO A 97 -20.59 -2.13 8.16
CA PRO A 97 -19.75 -0.99 8.54
C PRO A 97 -18.54 -1.41 9.41
N GLU A 98 -18.73 -2.37 10.32
CA GLU A 98 -17.68 -2.89 11.20
C GLU A 98 -16.61 -3.65 10.40
N ALA A 99 -17.03 -4.50 9.46
CA ALA A 99 -16.11 -5.24 8.60
C ALA A 99 -15.32 -4.32 7.66
N THR A 100 -15.96 -3.24 7.18
CA THR A 100 -15.28 -2.19 6.40
C THR A 100 -14.25 -1.44 7.24
N THR A 101 -14.61 -1.08 8.47
CA THR A 101 -13.69 -0.41 9.41
C THR A 101 -12.48 -1.29 9.72
N ALA A 102 -12.71 -2.57 10.04
CA ALA A 102 -11.64 -3.52 10.31
C ALA A 102 -10.71 -3.74 9.10
N LEU A 103 -11.22 -3.65 7.87
CA LEU A 103 -10.41 -3.74 6.66
C LEU A 103 -9.52 -2.51 6.48
N LEU A 104 -10.05 -1.31 6.75
CA LEU A 104 -9.27 -0.07 6.72
C LEU A 104 -8.20 -0.06 7.82
N ASP A 105 -8.51 -0.54 9.03
CA ASP A 105 -7.54 -0.65 10.13
C ASP A 105 -6.39 -1.59 9.77
N LYS A 106 -6.67 -2.71 9.10
CA LYS A 106 -5.62 -3.60 8.57
C LYS A 106 -4.71 -2.89 7.56
N ALA A 107 -5.27 -2.03 6.71
CA ALA A 107 -4.50 -1.26 5.73
C ALA A 107 -3.65 -0.17 6.38
N ASP A 108 -4.17 0.54 7.38
CA ASP A 108 -3.42 1.53 8.16
C ASP A 108 -2.24 0.86 8.89
N ASN A 109 -2.49 -0.25 9.59
CA ASN A 109 -1.43 -0.99 10.30
C ASN A 109 -0.34 -1.51 9.35
N LEU A 110 -0.72 -2.03 8.18
CA LEU A 110 0.25 -2.49 7.19
C LEU A 110 1.06 -1.32 6.63
N LEU A 111 0.44 -0.16 6.40
CA LEU A 111 1.13 1.03 5.93
C LEU A 111 2.13 1.53 6.99
N ASP A 112 1.76 1.55 8.26
CA ASP A 112 2.67 1.93 9.36
C ASP A 112 3.88 0.98 9.43
N ASP A 113 3.66 -0.33 9.30
CA ASP A 113 4.75 -1.32 9.26
C ASP A 113 5.67 -1.11 8.05
N LEU A 114 5.10 -0.79 6.89
CA LEU A 114 5.86 -0.53 5.66
C LEU A 114 6.67 0.77 5.77
N GLU A 115 6.09 1.83 6.33
CA GLU A 115 6.80 3.09 6.60
C GLU A 115 7.95 2.87 7.59
N LEU A 116 7.73 2.08 8.64
CA LEU A 116 8.77 1.74 9.60
C LEU A 116 9.93 0.98 8.94
N PHE A 117 9.61 0.00 8.09
CA PHE A 117 10.60 -0.77 7.34
C PHE A 117 11.43 0.13 6.41
N PHE A 118 10.79 0.86 5.50
CA PHE A 118 11.49 1.69 4.51
C PHE A 118 12.15 2.96 5.08
N THR A 119 11.89 3.30 6.34
CA THR A 119 12.61 4.38 7.03
C THR A 119 13.91 3.87 7.69
N ARG A 120 13.97 2.57 8.02
CA ARG A 120 15.10 1.94 8.71
C ARG A 120 16.11 1.28 7.76
N HIS A 121 15.73 1.07 6.51
CA HIS A 121 16.52 0.44 5.44
C HIS A 121 16.73 1.40 4.28
#